data_AF-A0A5C6CKV7-F1
#
_entry.id   AF-A0A5C6CKV7-F1
#
_cell.length_a   1.000
_cell.length_b   1.000
_cell.length_c   1.000
_cell.angle_alpha   90.00
_cell.angle_beta   90.00
_cell.angle_gamma   90.00
#
_symmetry.space_group_name_H-M   'P 1'
#
loop_
_entity.id
_entity.type
_entity.pdbx_description
1 polymer ?
#
loop_
_entity_poly.entity_id
_entity_poly.type
_entity_poly.pdbx_seq_one_letter_code
_entity_poly.pdbx_strand_id
1 'polypeptide(L)'
;MNDSDKVGIPLRSPNFDFVSKIEPLLGELGARAERYSLDNPNTAMMKIRQLGELQLPYEQRVKQAISKIVASRTWTDPQRKWLKRIGKQLEREVVVDHQTVDSGQFGAQGGYQRLNSIFNGELDELLHQIAEEIWDVVA
;
A
#
# COMPACT_ATOMS: atom_id res chain seq x y z
N MET A 1 8.95 -13.94 23.46
CA MET A 1 9.75 -13.41 22.33
C MET A 1 10.52 -14.58 21.75
N ASN A 2 10.25 -15.00 20.51
CA ASN A 2 11.05 -16.02 19.84
C ASN A 2 11.68 -15.43 18.58
N ASP A 3 12.97 -15.68 18.45
CA ASP A 3 13.96 -15.05 17.58
C ASP A 3 13.86 -15.51 16.11
N SER A 4 12.64 -15.54 15.55
CA SER A 4 12.37 -16.04 14.19
C SER A 4 11.97 -14.95 13.19
N ASP A 5 11.90 -13.68 13.63
CA ASP A 5 11.42 -12.55 12.83
C ASP A 5 12.53 -11.86 11.99
N LYS A 6 13.76 -12.39 11.95
CA LYS A 6 14.93 -11.70 11.34
C LYS A 6 15.47 -12.26 10.02
N VAL A 7 14.82 -13.19 9.36
CA VAL A 7 15.24 -13.60 8.01
C VAL A 7 14.06 -13.53 7.07
N GLY A 8 14.18 -12.68 6.05
CA GLY A 8 13.23 -12.54 4.93
C GLY A 8 13.19 -13.79 4.06
N ILE A 9 12.66 -14.88 4.61
CA ILE A 9 12.20 -16.02 3.82
C ILE A 9 10.90 -15.58 3.16
N PRO A 10 10.75 -15.67 1.83
CA PRO A 10 9.47 -15.39 1.20
C PRO A 10 8.42 -16.34 1.79
N LEU A 11 7.41 -15.78 2.47
CA LEU A 11 6.31 -16.53 3.06
C LEU A 11 5.48 -17.14 1.93
N ARG A 12 5.83 -18.35 1.52
CA ARG A 12 5.11 -19.11 0.50
C ARG A 12 4.17 -20.10 1.18
N SER A 13 2.87 -19.89 1.01
CA SER A 13 1.82 -20.72 1.57
C SER A 13 1.19 -21.61 0.50
N PRO A 14 1.11 -22.93 0.67
CA PRO A 14 0.45 -23.82 -0.28
C PRO A 14 -1.02 -23.45 -0.52
N ASN A 15 -1.69 -22.94 0.53
CA ASN A 15 -3.11 -22.64 0.52
C ASN A 15 -3.44 -21.21 0.07
N PHE A 16 -2.49 -20.27 0.12
CA PHE A 16 -2.73 -18.84 -0.15
C PHE A 16 -1.79 -18.23 -1.20
N ASP A 17 -0.85 -18.98 -1.80
CA ASP A 17 0.07 -18.49 -2.85
C ASP A 17 -0.67 -17.85 -4.04
N PHE A 18 -1.86 -18.38 -4.36
CA PHE A 18 -2.67 -17.89 -5.46
C PHE A 18 -3.25 -16.49 -5.20
N VAL A 19 -3.48 -16.16 -3.93
CA VAL A 19 -4.08 -14.89 -3.48
C VAL A 19 -3.07 -13.76 -3.59
N SER A 20 -1.79 -14.03 -3.34
CA SER A 20 -0.69 -13.06 -3.43
C SER A 20 -0.59 -12.36 -4.79
N LYS A 21 -1.10 -13.00 -5.87
CA LYS A 21 -1.15 -12.42 -7.22
C LYS A 21 -2.25 -11.39 -7.41
N ILE A 22 -3.31 -11.46 -6.60
CA ILE A 22 -4.49 -10.59 -6.65
C ILE A 22 -4.34 -9.48 -5.61
N GLU A 23 -4.02 -9.86 -4.37
CA GLU A 23 -3.79 -8.95 -3.26
C GLU A 23 -2.62 -9.47 -2.41
N PRO A 24 -1.42 -8.87 -2.50
CA PRO A 24 -0.23 -9.33 -1.78
C PRO A 24 -0.42 -9.44 -0.26
N LEU A 25 -1.13 -8.47 0.34
CA LEU A 25 -1.41 -8.46 1.77
C LEU A 25 -2.33 -9.61 2.19
N LEU A 26 -3.31 -9.95 1.35
CA LEU A 26 -4.24 -11.04 1.61
C LEU A 26 -3.53 -12.39 1.56
N GLY A 27 -2.59 -12.54 0.60
CA GLY A 27 -1.69 -13.69 0.55
C GLY A 27 -0.80 -13.80 1.78
N GLU A 28 -0.25 -12.68 2.26
CA GLU A 28 0.59 -12.65 3.46
C GLU A 28 -0.20 -12.99 4.73
N LEU A 29 -1.39 -12.43 4.90
CA LEU A 29 -2.25 -12.72 6.04
C LEU A 29 -2.72 -14.18 6.04
N GLY A 30 -3.05 -14.72 4.87
CA GLY A 30 -3.37 -16.15 4.69
C GLY A 30 -2.17 -17.05 5.03
N ALA A 31 -0.97 -16.71 4.53
CA ALA A 31 0.24 -17.47 4.81
C ALA A 31 0.62 -17.46 6.30
N ARG A 32 0.44 -16.32 6.97
CA ARG A 32 0.63 -16.20 8.42
C ARG A 32 -0.44 -16.98 9.18
N ALA A 33 -1.72 -16.92 8.77
CA ALA A 33 -2.80 -17.66 9.39
C ALA A 33 -2.56 -19.17 9.34
N GLU A 34 -2.14 -19.70 8.18
CA GLU A 34 -1.79 -21.11 8.00
C GLU A 34 -0.64 -21.52 8.93
N ARG A 35 0.40 -20.70 9.00
CA ARG A 35 1.55 -20.92 9.90
C ARG A 35 1.15 -21.00 11.37
N TYR A 36 0.26 -20.12 11.81
CA TYR A 36 -0.19 -20.08 13.21
C TYR A 36 -1.32 -21.07 13.51
N SER A 37 -1.89 -21.75 12.51
CA SER A 37 -3.08 -22.58 12.70
C SER A 37 -2.90 -23.71 13.71
N LEU A 38 -1.68 -24.23 13.86
CA LEU A 38 -1.35 -25.28 14.82
C LEU A 38 -0.70 -24.73 16.10
N ASP A 39 0.14 -23.69 15.98
CA ASP A 39 0.94 -23.18 17.10
C ASP A 39 0.21 -22.13 17.95
N ASN A 40 -0.64 -21.31 17.33
CA ASN A 40 -1.39 -20.25 18.02
C ASN A 40 -2.74 -19.99 17.32
N PRO A 41 -3.78 -20.78 17.64
CA PRO A 41 -5.07 -20.69 16.98
C PRO A 41 -5.76 -19.33 17.16
N ASN A 42 -5.51 -18.62 18.27
CA ASN A 42 -6.06 -17.28 18.49
C ASN A 42 -5.45 -16.25 17.52
N THR A 43 -4.14 -16.30 17.31
CA THR A 43 -3.48 -15.47 16.30
C THR A 43 -3.90 -15.86 14.89
N ALA A 44 -4.07 -17.15 14.61
CA ALA A 44 -4.58 -17.61 13.31
C ALA A 44 -6.00 -17.07 13.03
N MET A 45 -6.91 -17.16 14.00
CA MET A 45 -8.27 -16.62 13.88
C MET A 45 -8.28 -15.10 13.65
N MET A 46 -7.41 -14.35 14.34
CA MET A 46 -7.25 -12.92 14.09
C MET A 46 -6.80 -12.63 12.65
N LYS A 47 -5.88 -13.44 12.10
CA LYS A 47 -5.38 -13.27 10.73
C LYS A 47 -6.42 -13.66 9.68
N ILE A 48 -7.20 -14.71 9.91
CA ILE A 48 -8.35 -15.08 9.06
C ILE A 48 -9.42 -14.00 9.09
N ARG A 49 -9.68 -13.42 10.27
CA ARG A 49 -10.60 -12.30 10.41
C ARG A 49 -10.12 -11.07 9.65
N GLN A 50 -8.85 -10.69 9.79
CA GLN A 50 -8.25 -9.61 8.99
C GLN A 50 -8.34 -9.90 7.48
N LEU A 51 -8.12 -11.16 7.07
CA LEU A 51 -8.30 -11.61 5.69
C LEU A 51 -9.77 -11.48 5.22
N GLY A 52 -10.74 -11.78 6.08
CA GLY A 52 -12.17 -11.62 5.76
C GLY A 52 -12.66 -10.16 5.79
N GLU A 53 -12.06 -9.31 6.63
CA GLU A 53 -12.39 -7.89 6.79
C GLU A 53 -11.76 -7.00 5.70
N LEU A 54 -10.72 -7.50 5.01
CA LEU A 54 -10.18 -6.89 3.79
C LEU A 54 -11.17 -7.03 2.62
N GLN A 55 -12.27 -6.29 2.69
CA GLN A 55 -13.40 -6.42 1.77
C GLN A 55 -13.31 -5.42 0.60
N LEU A 56 -12.54 -4.34 0.75
CA LEU A 56 -12.30 -3.37 -0.32
C LEU A 56 -11.08 -3.79 -1.15
N PRO A 57 -11.21 -4.01 -2.47
CA PRO A 57 -10.06 -4.21 -3.35
C PRO A 57 -9.06 -3.05 -3.24
N TYR A 58 -7.77 -3.35 -3.39
CA TYR A 58 -6.71 -2.34 -3.32
C TYR A 58 -6.98 -1.11 -4.22
N GLU A 59 -7.48 -1.33 -5.44
CA GLU A 59 -7.89 -0.26 -6.36
C GLU A 59 -8.93 0.68 -5.73
N GLN A 60 -9.89 0.14 -4.97
CA GLN A 60 -10.89 0.97 -4.28
C GLN A 60 -10.29 1.73 -3.10
N ARG A 61 -9.36 1.14 -2.35
CA ARG A 61 -8.64 1.83 -1.26
C ARG A 61 -7.82 3.00 -1.81
N VAL A 62 -7.11 2.80 -2.92
CA VAL A 62 -6.38 3.88 -3.62
C VAL A 62 -7.32 5.00 -4.05
N LYS A 63 -8.48 4.68 -4.65
CA LYS A 63 -9.47 5.69 -5.06
C LYS A 63 -10.01 6.47 -3.86
N GLN A 64 -10.31 5.80 -2.75
CA GLN A 64 -10.81 6.43 -1.53
C GLN A 64 -9.76 7.35 -0.90
N ALA A 65 -8.52 6.86 -0.74
CA ALA A 65 -7.40 7.61 -0.20
C ALA A 65 -7.13 8.88 -1.02
N ILE A 66 -7.03 8.77 -2.35
CA ILE A 66 -6.81 9.92 -3.23
C ILE A 66 -7.97 10.92 -3.15
N SER A 67 -9.22 10.44 -3.10
CA SER A 67 -10.39 11.31 -2.95
C SER A 67 -10.34 12.09 -1.63
N LYS A 68 -9.99 11.42 -0.53
CA LYS A 68 -9.88 12.01 0.81
C LYS A 68 -8.74 13.04 0.89
N ILE A 69 -7.57 12.71 0.32
CA ILE A 69 -6.43 13.64 0.23
C ILE A 69 -6.78 14.86 -0.63
N VAL A 70 -7.45 14.68 -1.77
CA VAL A 70 -7.91 15.79 -2.62
C VAL A 70 -8.94 16.67 -1.90
N ALA A 71 -9.77 16.10 -1.03
CA ALA A 71 -10.74 16.82 -0.22
C ALA A 71 -10.15 17.48 1.04
N SER A 72 -9.01 16.99 1.55
CA SER A 72 -8.41 17.44 2.82
C SER A 72 -7.95 18.91 2.80
N ARG A 73 -7.47 19.40 1.66
CA ARG A 73 -6.95 20.76 1.51
C ARG A 73 -7.17 21.32 0.10
N THR A 74 -7.00 22.63 -0.06
CA THR A 74 -7.09 23.29 -1.36
C THR A 74 -5.81 23.10 -2.17
N TRP A 75 -5.87 22.20 -3.14
CA TRP A 75 -4.78 21.95 -4.09
C TRP A 75 -4.86 22.86 -5.32
N THR A 76 -3.70 23.28 -5.83
CA THR A 76 -3.58 23.97 -7.12
C THR A 76 -3.86 23.03 -8.30
N ASP A 77 -4.22 23.56 -9.48
CA ASP A 77 -4.50 22.74 -10.66
C ASP A 77 -3.36 21.77 -11.07
N PRO A 78 -2.08 22.20 -11.04
CA PRO A 78 -0.95 21.29 -11.26
C PRO A 78 -0.88 20.15 -10.22
N GLN A 79 -1.08 20.46 -8.94
CA GLN A 79 -1.05 19.47 -7.85
C GLN A 79 -2.19 18.46 -7.99
N ARG A 80 -3.42 18.91 -8.30
CA ARG A 80 -4.57 18.00 -8.55
C ARG A 80 -4.32 17.05 -9.70
N LYS A 81 -3.72 17.55 -10.79
CA LYS A 81 -3.37 16.72 -11.96
C LYS A 81 -2.33 15.67 -11.58
N TRP A 82 -1.38 16.02 -10.72
CA TRP A 82 -0.38 15.09 -10.20
C TRP A 82 -0.96 14.05 -9.26
N LEU A 83 -1.81 14.44 -8.30
CA LEU A 83 -2.51 13.51 -7.40
C LEU A 83 -3.31 12.44 -8.17
N LYS A 84 -4.04 12.86 -9.22
CA LYS A 84 -4.75 11.91 -10.10
C LYS A 84 -3.83 10.93 -10.83
N ARG A 85 -2.62 11.36 -11.18
CA ARG A 85 -1.63 10.48 -11.84
C ARG A 85 -0.97 9.54 -10.85
N ILE A 86 -0.69 10.00 -9.64
CA ILE A 86 -0.18 9.17 -8.54
C ILE A 86 -1.20 8.09 -8.22
N GLY A 87 -2.49 8.43 -8.08
CA GLY A 87 -3.57 7.46 -7.90
C GLY A 87 -3.61 6.40 -9.01
N LYS A 88 -3.60 6.81 -10.28
CA LYS A 88 -3.56 5.87 -11.42
C LYS A 88 -2.32 4.99 -11.47
N GLN A 89 -1.19 5.47 -10.97
CA GLN A 89 0.04 4.66 -10.88
C GLN A 89 -0.12 3.62 -9.78
N LEU A 90 -0.60 4.04 -8.60
CA LEU A 90 -0.84 3.15 -7.47
C LEU A 90 -1.84 2.05 -7.82
N GLU A 91 -2.91 2.35 -8.57
CA GLU A 91 -3.85 1.32 -9.06
C GLU A 91 -3.19 0.20 -9.89
N ARG A 92 -2.01 0.46 -10.48
CA ARG A 92 -1.27 -0.50 -11.33
C ARG A 92 -0.07 -1.11 -10.63
N GLU A 93 0.61 -0.34 -9.78
CA GLU A 93 1.83 -0.71 -9.08
C GLU A 93 1.67 -0.42 -7.58
N VAL A 94 1.68 -1.49 -6.78
CA VAL A 94 1.40 -1.46 -5.32
C VAL A 94 2.50 -0.76 -4.51
N VAL A 95 3.70 -0.55 -5.08
CA VAL A 95 4.86 0.03 -4.40
C VAL A 95 5.31 1.31 -5.10
N VAL A 96 5.19 2.44 -4.41
CA VAL A 96 5.76 3.73 -4.83
C VAL A 96 6.78 4.15 -3.77
N ASP A 97 8.06 3.90 -4.05
CA ASP A 97 9.21 4.37 -3.27
C ASP A 97 9.96 5.45 -4.07
N HIS A 98 10.76 6.27 -3.41
CA HIS A 98 11.60 7.33 -3.99
C HIS A 98 12.40 6.82 -5.20
N GLN A 99 12.96 5.60 -5.11
CA GLN A 99 13.71 4.98 -6.20
C GLN A 99 12.83 4.59 -7.39
N THR A 100 11.59 4.17 -7.14
CA THR A 100 10.61 3.82 -8.17
C THR A 100 10.05 5.06 -8.86
N VAL A 101 9.87 6.16 -8.11
CA VAL A 101 9.46 7.45 -8.65
C VAL A 101 10.47 7.93 -9.68
N ASP A 102 11.76 7.95 -9.35
CA ASP A 102 12.80 8.43 -10.26
C ASP A 102 13.01 7.55 -11.50
N SER A 103 12.78 6.24 -11.38
CA SER A 103 12.98 5.28 -12.47
C SER A 103 11.74 5.12 -13.38
N GLY A 104 10.57 5.53 -12.91
CA GLY A 104 9.28 5.30 -13.57
C GLY A 104 8.77 6.49 -14.40
N GLN A 105 7.44 6.55 -14.54
CA GLN A 105 6.74 7.61 -15.29
C GLN A 105 6.98 9.04 -14.78
N PHE A 106 7.51 9.18 -13.55
CA PHE A 106 7.83 10.46 -12.94
C PHE A 106 9.24 10.96 -13.34
N GLY A 107 10.18 10.04 -13.63
CA GLY A 107 11.51 10.37 -14.17
C GLY A 107 11.45 11.14 -15.49
N ALA A 108 10.54 10.78 -16.39
CA ALA A 108 10.31 11.48 -17.66
C ALA A 108 9.82 12.93 -17.50
N GLN A 109 9.39 13.34 -16.30
CA GLN A 109 8.92 14.70 -16.00
C GLN A 109 9.77 15.41 -14.94
N GLY A 110 11.04 15.00 -14.79
CA GLY A 110 12.01 15.64 -13.89
C GLY A 110 12.13 14.99 -12.51
N GLY A 111 11.61 13.77 -12.34
CA GLY A 111 11.81 12.93 -11.16
C GLY A 111 11.16 13.47 -9.88
N TYR A 112 11.58 12.90 -8.76
CA TYR A 112 11.15 13.26 -7.41
C TYR A 112 11.42 14.73 -7.10
N GLN A 113 12.58 15.29 -7.51
CA GLN A 113 12.92 16.67 -7.19
C GLN A 113 11.94 17.69 -7.77
N ARG A 114 11.52 17.52 -9.03
CA ARG A 114 10.56 18.42 -9.66
C ARG A 114 9.17 18.30 -9.06
N LEU A 115 8.75 17.08 -8.73
CA LEU A 115 7.49 16.85 -8.01
C LEU A 115 7.54 17.48 -6.62
N ASN A 116 8.65 17.33 -5.91
CA ASN A 116 8.81 17.89 -4.59
C ASN A 116 8.71 19.42 -4.63
N SER A 117 9.26 20.08 -5.65
CA SER A 117 9.06 21.52 -5.85
C SER A 117 7.59 21.91 -6.10
N ILE A 118 6.81 21.10 -6.85
CA ILE A 118 5.38 21.35 -7.09
C ILE A 118 4.56 21.20 -5.80
N PHE A 119 5.01 20.33 -4.90
CA PHE A 119 4.42 20.11 -3.59
C PHE A 119 5.12 20.90 -2.48
N ASN A 120 5.87 21.97 -2.81
CA ASN A 120 6.53 22.86 -1.85
C ASN A 120 7.46 22.16 -0.84
N GLY A 121 8.03 21.01 -1.18
CA GLY A 121 8.87 20.21 -0.28
C GLY A 121 8.11 19.15 0.54
N GLU A 122 6.78 19.10 0.43
CA GLU A 122 5.90 18.22 1.22
C GLU A 122 5.56 16.91 0.50
N LEU A 123 6.29 16.53 -0.55
CA LEU A 123 5.97 15.32 -1.32
C LEU A 123 6.12 14.05 -0.47
N ASP A 124 7.15 13.99 0.37
CA ASP A 124 7.41 12.83 1.24
C ASP A 124 6.27 12.61 2.24
N GLU A 125 5.87 13.69 2.91
CA GLU A 125 4.75 13.69 3.85
C GLU A 125 3.43 13.34 3.15
N LEU A 126 3.21 13.85 1.94
CA LEU A 126 2.03 13.52 1.14
C LEU A 126 1.99 12.05 0.75
N LEU A 127 3.13 11.47 0.34
CA LEU A 127 3.21 10.05 0.01
C LEU A 127 3.00 9.19 1.26
N HIS A 128 3.52 9.61 2.41
CA HIS A 128 3.28 8.98 3.69
C HIS A 128 1.78 9.00 4.06
N GLN A 129 1.14 10.16 3.97
CA GLN A 129 -0.31 10.32 4.21
C GLN A 129 -1.14 9.47 3.24
N ILE A 130 -0.78 9.42 1.95
CA ILE A 130 -1.47 8.56 0.98
C ILE A 130 -1.29 7.08 1.35
N ALA A 131 -0.08 6.67 1.76
CA ALA A 131 0.17 5.31 2.20
C ALA A 131 -0.66 4.99 3.45
N GLU A 132 -0.62 5.85 4.47
CA GLU A 132 -1.46 5.71 5.66
C GLU A 132 -2.94 5.59 5.29
N GLU A 133 -3.49 6.48 4.45
CA GLU A 133 -4.89 6.43 4.03
C GLU A 133 -5.26 5.18 3.20
N ILE A 134 -4.30 4.58 2.49
CA ILE A 134 -4.51 3.31 1.76
C ILE A 134 -4.52 2.11 2.71
N TRP A 135 -3.70 2.17 3.76
CA TRP A 135 -3.46 1.06 4.69
C TRP A 135 -4.22 1.19 6.01
N ASP A 136 -4.84 2.34 6.28
CA ASP A 136 -5.67 2.57 7.46
C ASP A 136 -7.04 1.93 7.23
N VAL A 137 -7.08 0.62 7.44
CA VAL A 137 -8.30 -0.21 7.36
C VAL A 137 -9.12 -0.10 8.65
N VAL A 138 -8.80 0.82 9.58
CA VAL A 138 -9.35 0.83 10.94
C VAL A 138 -9.72 2.24 11.42
N ALA A 139 -10.94 2.65 11.09
CA ALA A 139 -11.76 3.49 11.98
C ALA A 139 -13.26 3.19 11.77
#